data_AF-A0A372RK89-F1
#
_entry.id   AF-A0A372RK89-F1
#
_cell.length_a   1.000
_cell.length_b   1.000
_cell.length_c   1.000
_cell.angle_alpha   90.00
_cell.angle_beta   90.00
_cell.angle_gamma   90.00
#
_symmetry.space_group_name_H-M   'P 1'
#
loop_
_entity.id
_entity.type
_entity.pdbx_description
1 polymer ?
#
loop_
_entity_poly.entity_id
_entity_poly.type
_entity_poly.pdbx_seq_one_letter_code
_entity_poly.pdbx_strand_id
1 'polypeptide(L)'
;MMQLKINEYGDMIFEWIPYNKFIDVKEIGNSVFATALWKDGPLYYSKIRRNYRRESDEKVLLKYLYNSQNINHAFLNEILYSVKESYGLSHNPNTKDFILVFKLKYYCEYCGKKYNNQFELNNKSCMSCQTNHENNKISDLIQEMKLNIDHNSIDSGMMFEWVPYDQFNDIKEIGKGGFSTVYSAIWKDGLLSYCNIGLGMSLDYKWKRESNTKVALKCLHNSQNFLDEFINEVKAYPNQKIDNILKIYGISQNPTTKDYIMVLEYAEGGDFNSYLNKKYEVFDWFNGLNVLTNTIEGLNKIHQKQMVHRDFHIGNILFTKFTKFDQYYNENNESIDYVACISDMGLCKKIDDINETSIYGVMPYVAPEVLKGNPYTQAADIYSFGMIMYVIATGRQPFADCAHDGVLALKICNGIRPEINDKIAPKCYIDLMKRCWDSNPDNRPNSIELKEFIDRFYNSLNQKFDKKEQIHHEIKIQFNETQEYRKENFLLIKNNQLDTHTQAIYTSRLLNSFTKNLSKYEDNFNNSTVEIIDFTSKFAFFLLLLVRYFCILLTIYSFSKL
;
A
#
# COMPACT_ATOMS: atom_id res chain seq x y z
N MET A 1 -3.59 45.60 -38.43
CA MET A 1 -3.51 45.70 -36.96
C MET A 1 -4.83 45.16 -36.40
N MET A 2 -4.84 43.93 -35.88
CA MET A 2 -6.03 43.36 -35.26
C MET A 2 -5.91 43.59 -33.75
N GLN A 3 -6.39 44.73 -33.28
CA GLN A 3 -6.54 45.00 -31.86
C GLN A 3 -7.99 44.63 -31.50
N LEU A 4 -8.18 43.55 -30.74
CA LEU A 4 -9.52 43.13 -30.31
C LEU A 4 -10.12 44.18 -29.37
N LYS A 5 -11.45 44.36 -29.47
CA LYS A 5 -12.22 45.22 -28.57
C LYS A 5 -12.00 44.76 -27.12
N ILE A 6 -11.46 45.66 -26.30
CA ILE A 6 -11.39 45.53 -24.84
C ILE A 6 -12.79 45.89 -24.32
N ASN A 7 -13.52 44.91 -23.78
CA ASN A 7 -14.89 45.09 -23.30
C ASN A 7 -14.96 45.21 -21.77
N GLU A 8 -14.00 44.64 -21.03
CA GLU A 8 -13.94 44.66 -19.57
C GLU A 8 -12.55 45.00 -19.01
N TYR A 9 -12.49 45.51 -17.77
CA TYR A 9 -11.23 45.88 -17.09
C TYR A 9 -10.26 44.71 -16.83
N GLY A 10 -10.72 43.46 -17.00
CA GLY A 10 -9.91 42.24 -16.89
C GLY A 10 -9.50 41.64 -18.23
N ASP A 11 -9.92 42.25 -19.35
CA ASP A 11 -9.66 41.70 -20.67
C ASP A 11 -8.17 41.77 -21.01
N MET A 12 -7.69 40.66 -21.53
CA MET A 12 -6.30 40.52 -21.95
C MET A 12 -6.09 41.22 -23.30
N ILE A 13 -5.00 41.97 -23.40
CA ILE A 13 -4.63 42.66 -24.64
C ILE A 13 -3.85 41.68 -25.51
N PHE A 14 -4.47 41.27 -26.61
CA PHE A 14 -3.79 40.55 -27.68
C PHE A 14 -2.96 41.54 -28.50
N GLU A 15 -1.64 41.34 -28.58
CA GLU A 15 -0.74 42.29 -29.25
C GLU A 15 0.28 41.63 -30.20
N TRP A 16 0.97 42.47 -30.98
CA TRP A 16 2.12 42.04 -31.77
C TRP A 16 3.39 42.14 -30.92
N ILE A 17 4.12 41.05 -30.79
CA ILE A 17 5.29 40.94 -29.93
C ILE A 17 6.53 40.78 -30.80
N PRO A 18 7.47 41.73 -30.82
CA PRO A 18 8.71 41.59 -31.57
C PRO A 18 9.54 40.39 -31.09
N TYR A 19 10.01 39.55 -32.02
CA TYR A 19 10.70 38.29 -31.67
C TYR A 19 11.95 38.51 -30.81
N ASN A 20 12.66 39.63 -31.00
CA ASN A 20 13.85 39.99 -30.21
C ASN A 20 13.56 40.31 -28.73
N LYS A 21 12.29 40.30 -28.31
CA LYS A 21 11.87 40.44 -26.91
C LYS A 21 11.83 39.12 -26.15
N PHE A 22 11.94 37.99 -26.85
CA PHE A 22 12.08 36.67 -26.23
C PHE A 22 13.55 36.35 -26.00
N ILE A 23 13.87 35.94 -24.77
CA ILE A 23 15.19 35.41 -24.40
C ILE A 23 15.02 34.02 -23.78
N ASP A 24 16.13 33.27 -23.69
CA ASP A 24 16.15 31.91 -23.16
C ASP A 24 15.14 30.96 -23.82
N VAL A 25 15.02 31.05 -25.14
CA VAL A 25 14.11 30.21 -25.92
C VAL A 25 14.58 28.75 -25.85
N LYS A 26 13.72 27.86 -25.33
CA LYS A 26 13.99 26.42 -25.18
C LYS A 26 12.86 25.63 -25.84
N GLU A 27 13.20 24.84 -26.87
CA GLU A 27 12.25 23.99 -27.57
C GLU A 27 11.71 22.85 -26.68
N ILE A 28 10.49 22.41 -26.96
CA ILE A 28 9.75 21.38 -26.22
C ILE A 28 9.36 20.27 -27.20
N GLY A 29 9.82 19.05 -26.95
CA GLY A 29 9.44 17.87 -27.73
C GLY A 29 9.79 17.98 -29.22
N ASN A 30 8.82 17.71 -30.09
CA ASN A 30 8.98 17.69 -31.56
C ASN A 30 9.02 19.09 -32.20
N SER A 31 9.73 20.06 -31.58
CA SER A 31 9.98 21.44 -32.02
C SER A 31 8.77 22.39 -32.25
N VAL A 32 7.52 21.92 -32.22
CA VAL A 32 6.31 22.76 -32.39
C VAL A 32 6.14 23.81 -31.30
N PHE A 33 6.65 23.54 -30.10
CA PHE A 33 6.52 24.43 -28.96
C PHE A 33 7.90 24.84 -28.42
N ALA A 34 7.99 26.03 -27.84
CA ALA A 34 9.13 26.47 -27.05
C ALA A 34 8.67 27.25 -25.81
N THR A 35 9.45 27.24 -24.75
CA THR A 35 9.31 28.22 -23.66
C THR A 35 10.27 29.37 -23.88
N ALA A 36 9.89 30.58 -23.47
CA ALA A 36 10.76 31.75 -23.50
C ALA A 36 10.43 32.72 -22.36
N LEU A 37 11.38 33.58 -22.02
CA LEU A 37 11.14 34.73 -21.15
C LEU A 37 10.84 35.96 -22.02
N TRP A 38 9.70 36.59 -21.80
CA TRP A 38 9.31 37.81 -22.49
C TRP A 38 9.71 39.03 -21.66
N LYS A 39 10.77 39.73 -22.09
CA LYS A 39 11.38 40.86 -21.37
C LYS A 39 10.39 41.96 -21.00
N ASP A 40 9.62 42.42 -21.98
CA ASP A 40 8.69 43.53 -21.75
C ASP A 40 7.44 43.05 -21.01
N GLY A 41 7.05 41.78 -21.21
CA GLY A 41 5.90 41.14 -20.60
C GLY A 41 4.54 41.70 -21.02
N PRO A 42 3.43 41.09 -20.56
CA PRO A 42 2.09 41.43 -21.02
C PRO A 42 1.61 42.78 -20.50
N LEU A 43 0.87 43.50 -21.34
CA LEU A 43 0.18 44.73 -20.95
C LEU A 43 -1.11 44.39 -20.19
N TYR A 44 -1.28 44.94 -18.98
CA TYR A 44 -2.48 44.77 -18.16
C TYR A 44 -2.91 46.09 -17.51
N TYR A 45 -4.19 46.22 -17.18
CA TYR A 45 -4.72 47.40 -16.48
C TYR A 45 -4.65 47.22 -14.95
N SER A 46 -3.90 48.09 -14.27
CA SER A 46 -3.83 48.08 -12.80
C SER A 46 -5.00 48.85 -12.20
N LYS A 47 -5.93 48.15 -11.52
CA LYS A 47 -7.05 48.78 -10.81
C LYS A 47 -6.59 49.76 -9.72
N ILE A 48 -5.52 49.41 -9.00
CA ILE A 48 -4.96 50.22 -7.90
C ILE A 48 -4.38 51.53 -8.45
N ARG A 49 -3.64 51.46 -9.57
CA ARG A 49 -2.90 52.61 -10.13
C ARG A 49 -3.68 53.33 -11.24
N ARG A 50 -4.84 52.78 -11.65
CA ARG A 50 -5.71 53.27 -12.73
C ARG A 50 -4.97 53.54 -14.05
N ASN A 51 -3.99 52.72 -14.38
CA ASN A 51 -3.23 52.81 -15.63
C ASN A 51 -2.77 51.45 -16.15
N TYR A 52 -2.44 51.40 -17.44
CA TYR A 52 -1.84 50.22 -18.08
C TYR A 52 -0.37 50.09 -17.67
N ARG A 53 0.04 48.86 -17.38
CA ARG A 53 1.39 48.49 -16.95
C ARG A 53 1.79 47.19 -17.61
N ARG A 54 3.10 46.93 -17.66
CA ARG A 54 3.62 45.63 -18.05
C ARG A 54 4.25 44.93 -16.85
N GLU A 55 4.12 43.62 -16.81
CA GLU A 55 4.80 42.74 -15.86
C GLU A 55 5.99 42.12 -16.59
N SER A 56 7.19 42.70 -16.39
CA SER A 56 8.40 42.26 -17.10
C SER A 56 8.78 40.83 -16.75
N ASP A 57 9.54 40.20 -17.64
CA ASP A 57 10.12 38.87 -17.43
C ASP A 57 9.07 37.76 -17.24
N GLU A 58 7.96 37.85 -17.97
CA GLU A 58 6.91 36.83 -17.96
C GLU A 58 7.36 35.59 -18.76
N LYS A 59 7.23 34.41 -18.16
CA LYS A 59 7.53 33.14 -18.85
C LYS A 59 6.34 32.75 -19.74
N VAL A 60 6.58 32.60 -21.04
CA VAL A 60 5.56 32.34 -22.06
C VAL A 60 5.78 31.02 -22.79
N LEU A 61 4.70 30.46 -23.33
CA LEU A 61 4.76 29.34 -24.27
C LEU A 61 4.63 29.88 -25.69
N LEU A 62 5.56 29.53 -26.55
CA LEU A 62 5.58 29.83 -27.98
C LEU A 62 5.09 28.60 -28.74
N LYS A 63 4.06 28.76 -29.58
CA LYS A 63 3.61 27.73 -30.52
C LYS A 63 3.96 28.17 -31.94
N TYR A 64 4.86 27.44 -32.60
CA TYR A 64 5.25 27.69 -33.97
C TYR A 64 4.18 27.17 -34.93
N LEU A 65 3.75 28.02 -35.85
CA LEU A 65 2.78 27.68 -36.89
C LEU A 65 3.55 27.41 -38.19
N TYR A 66 4.06 26.19 -38.35
CA TYR A 66 4.83 25.80 -39.53
C TYR A 66 3.99 25.88 -40.82
N ASN A 67 4.65 26.17 -41.95
CA ASN A 67 4.03 26.35 -43.28
C ASN A 67 3.06 27.54 -43.40
N SER A 68 3.20 28.56 -42.53
CA SER A 68 2.33 29.75 -42.53
C SER A 68 2.50 30.70 -43.73
N GLN A 69 3.23 30.29 -44.77
CA GLN A 69 3.38 31.07 -46.01
C GLN A 69 2.08 31.15 -46.82
N ASN A 70 1.12 30.23 -46.57
CA ASN A 70 -0.23 30.27 -47.13
C ASN A 70 -1.26 30.50 -46.01
N ILE A 71 -1.55 31.78 -45.71
CA ILE A 71 -2.62 32.17 -44.79
C ILE A 71 -3.96 31.65 -45.34
N ASN A 72 -4.47 30.55 -44.78
CA ASN A 72 -5.75 29.96 -45.16
C ASN A 72 -6.80 30.15 -44.06
N HIS A 73 -8.07 29.81 -44.34
CA HIS A 73 -9.15 29.92 -43.37
C HIS A 73 -8.91 29.09 -42.09
N ALA A 74 -8.21 27.95 -42.19
CA ALA A 74 -7.89 27.12 -41.03
C ALA A 74 -6.92 27.84 -40.08
N PHE A 75 -5.89 28.51 -40.62
CA PHE A 75 -4.94 29.33 -39.86
C PHE A 75 -5.63 30.49 -39.13
N LEU A 76 -6.53 31.21 -39.81
CA LEU A 76 -7.27 32.32 -39.20
C LEU A 76 -8.22 31.83 -38.10
N ASN A 77 -8.89 30.69 -38.29
CA ASN A 77 -9.75 30.09 -37.29
C ASN A 77 -8.97 29.61 -36.06
N GLU A 78 -7.78 29.04 -36.24
CA GLU A 78 -6.90 28.63 -35.15
C GLU A 78 -6.46 29.82 -34.29
N ILE A 79 -6.09 30.94 -34.92
CA ILE A 79 -5.78 32.18 -34.21
C ILE A 79 -7.02 32.69 -33.47
N LEU A 80 -8.17 32.79 -34.13
CA LEU A 80 -9.40 33.33 -33.56
C LEU A 80 -9.84 32.57 -32.30
N TYR A 81 -9.72 31.24 -32.30
CA TYR A 81 -10.05 30.40 -31.16
C TYR A 81 -9.04 30.55 -30.00
N SER A 82 -7.79 30.84 -30.33
CA SER A 82 -6.68 30.94 -29.37
C SER A 82 -6.55 32.31 -28.71
N VAL A 83 -7.14 33.35 -29.30
CA VAL A 83 -7.06 34.77 -28.85
C VAL A 83 -7.31 34.94 -27.35
N LYS A 84 -8.31 34.25 -26.79
CA LYS A 84 -8.69 34.40 -25.37
C LYS A 84 -7.62 33.92 -24.40
N GLU A 85 -6.68 33.10 -24.86
CA GLU A 85 -5.71 32.37 -24.03
C GLU A 85 -4.26 32.75 -24.36
N SER A 86 -4.07 33.58 -25.39
CA SER A 86 -2.78 34.07 -25.88
C SER A 86 -2.57 35.54 -25.57
N TYR A 87 -1.32 35.90 -25.29
CA TYR A 87 -0.86 37.29 -25.22
C TYR A 87 -0.76 37.96 -26.58
N GLY A 88 -0.56 37.18 -27.66
CA GLY A 88 -0.38 37.78 -28.97
C GLY A 88 0.25 36.90 -30.03
N LEU A 89 0.69 37.55 -31.10
CA LEU A 89 1.43 36.96 -32.20
C LEU A 89 2.85 37.54 -32.26
N SER A 90 3.79 36.69 -32.65
CA SER A 90 5.12 37.07 -33.08
C SER A 90 5.44 36.45 -34.43
N HIS A 91 6.58 36.81 -34.98
CA HIS A 91 7.08 36.27 -36.24
C HIS A 91 8.58 36.08 -36.15
N ASN A 92 9.01 34.83 -36.36
CA ASN A 92 10.43 34.48 -36.33
C ASN A 92 11.12 35.05 -37.58
N PRO A 93 12.10 35.96 -37.43
CA PRO A 93 12.76 36.56 -38.58
C PRO A 93 13.60 35.55 -39.38
N ASN A 94 14.03 34.46 -38.76
CA ASN A 94 14.89 33.44 -39.37
C ASN A 94 14.08 32.39 -40.12
N THR A 95 13.09 31.78 -39.47
CA THR A 95 12.28 30.71 -40.08
C THR A 95 11.08 31.24 -40.87
N LYS A 96 10.69 32.51 -40.67
CA LYS A 96 9.49 33.15 -41.23
C LYS A 96 8.16 32.57 -40.71
N ASP A 97 8.21 31.74 -39.67
CA ASP A 97 6.99 31.20 -39.06
C ASP A 97 6.31 32.24 -38.16
N PHE A 98 4.99 32.25 -38.19
CA PHE A 98 4.20 32.93 -37.15
C PHE A 98 4.24 32.13 -35.85
N ILE A 99 4.25 32.84 -34.73
CA ILE A 99 4.30 32.26 -33.39
C ILE A 99 3.12 32.79 -32.60
N LEU A 100 2.29 31.88 -32.07
CA LEU A 100 1.31 32.23 -31.03
C LEU A 100 1.98 32.22 -29.67
N VAL A 101 1.74 33.29 -28.90
CA VAL A 101 2.35 33.48 -27.58
C VAL A 101 1.31 33.24 -26.51
N PHE A 102 1.40 32.12 -25.80
CA PHE A 102 0.44 31.66 -24.80
C PHE A 102 0.92 31.92 -23.36
N LYS A 103 -0.07 32.04 -22.48
CA LYS A 103 0.11 32.01 -21.03
C LYS A 103 0.60 30.64 -20.58
N LEU A 104 1.86 30.52 -20.18
CA LEU A 104 2.46 29.23 -19.81
C LEU A 104 1.67 28.51 -18.71
N LYS A 105 1.07 29.25 -17.77
CA LYS A 105 0.31 28.67 -16.66
C LYS A 105 -0.83 27.73 -17.04
N TYR A 106 -1.33 27.75 -18.29
CA TYR A 106 -2.40 26.87 -18.77
C TYR A 106 -1.91 25.68 -19.59
N TYR A 107 -0.60 25.54 -19.77
CA TYR A 107 -0.01 24.57 -20.68
C TYR A 107 1.13 23.79 -20.01
N CYS A 108 1.26 22.52 -20.39
CA CYS A 108 2.30 21.61 -19.94
C CYS A 108 3.68 22.09 -20.39
N GLU A 109 4.59 22.30 -19.44
CA GLU A 109 5.95 22.76 -19.73
C GLU A 109 6.77 21.69 -20.49
N TYR A 110 6.34 20.42 -20.46
CA TYR A 110 7.05 19.29 -21.07
C TYR A 110 6.58 18.94 -22.49
N CYS A 111 5.35 19.31 -22.88
CA CYS A 111 4.83 18.96 -24.21
C CYS A 111 4.02 20.06 -24.89
N GLY A 112 3.80 21.21 -24.23
CA GLY A 112 3.02 22.32 -24.76
C GLY A 112 1.52 22.05 -24.90
N LYS A 113 1.01 20.89 -24.47
CA LYS A 113 -0.44 20.61 -24.45
C LYS A 113 -1.12 21.42 -23.36
N LYS A 114 -2.31 21.93 -23.65
CA LYS A 114 -3.16 22.61 -22.68
C LYS A 114 -3.57 21.64 -21.56
N TYR A 115 -3.64 22.16 -20.33
CA TYR A 115 -4.17 21.40 -19.21
C TYR A 115 -5.67 21.21 -19.30
N ASN A 116 -6.15 20.02 -18.95
CA ASN A 116 -7.56 19.65 -19.03
C ASN A 116 -8.30 19.80 -17.69
N ASN A 117 -7.59 19.89 -16.57
CA ASN A 117 -8.20 19.98 -15.24
C ASN A 117 -7.31 20.75 -14.23
N GLN A 118 -7.86 21.04 -13.05
CA GLN A 118 -7.17 21.78 -11.99
C GLN A 118 -5.96 21.02 -11.43
N PHE A 119 -5.96 19.69 -11.50
CA PHE A 119 -4.84 18.86 -11.06
C PHE A 119 -3.60 19.09 -11.92
N GLU A 120 -3.74 19.04 -13.26
CA GLU A 120 -2.63 19.28 -14.17
C GLU A 120 -2.09 20.71 -14.06
N LEU A 121 -2.98 21.69 -13.83
CA LEU A 121 -2.62 23.09 -13.54
C LEU A 121 -1.73 23.20 -12.29
N ASN A 122 -2.14 22.55 -11.20
CA ASN A 122 -1.41 22.61 -9.93
C ASN A 122 -0.06 21.87 -10.01
N ASN A 123 0.02 20.76 -10.75
CA ASN A 123 1.24 19.95 -10.88
C ASN A 123 2.19 20.41 -12.00
N LYS A 124 1.78 21.42 -12.79
CA LYS A 124 2.54 21.94 -13.95
C LYS A 124 3.00 20.87 -14.94
N SER A 125 2.24 19.79 -15.07
CA SER A 125 2.52 18.67 -15.97
C SER A 125 1.20 18.01 -16.37
N CYS A 126 1.02 17.71 -17.66
CA CYS A 126 -0.18 17.01 -18.12
C CYS A 126 -0.11 15.51 -17.84
N MET A 127 -1.26 14.85 -17.79
CA MET A 127 -1.37 13.43 -17.46
C MET A 127 -0.46 12.56 -18.33
N SER A 128 -0.48 12.77 -19.66
CA SER A 128 0.37 12.02 -20.59
C SER A 128 1.87 12.18 -20.34
N CYS A 129 2.35 13.35 -19.87
CA CYS A 129 3.76 13.52 -19.50
C CYS A 129 4.08 12.90 -18.14
N GLN A 130 3.10 12.81 -17.24
CA GLN A 130 3.28 12.19 -15.93
C GLN A 130 3.23 10.65 -15.97
N THR A 131 2.67 10.06 -17.03
CA THR A 131 2.58 8.60 -17.20
C THR A 131 3.59 8.05 -18.19
N ASN A 132 4.35 8.91 -18.90
CA ASN A 132 5.29 8.45 -19.91
C ASN A 132 6.56 7.88 -19.28
N HIS A 133 6.68 6.56 -19.29
CA HIS A 133 7.84 5.80 -18.87
C HIS A 133 8.42 5.02 -20.05
N GLU A 134 9.73 4.74 -20.04
CA GLU A 134 10.42 4.00 -21.13
C GLU A 134 9.81 2.62 -21.38
N ASN A 135 9.27 2.00 -20.32
CA ASN A 135 8.53 0.75 -20.38
C ASN A 135 7.02 1.00 -20.44
N ASN A 136 6.39 0.65 -21.57
CA ASN A 136 4.95 0.85 -21.80
C ASN A 136 4.05 0.17 -20.75
N LYS A 137 4.41 -1.03 -20.25
CA LYS A 137 3.61 -1.71 -19.21
C LYS A 137 3.55 -0.89 -17.91
N ILE A 138 4.65 -0.20 -17.57
CA ILE A 138 4.70 0.70 -16.42
C ILE A 138 3.89 1.96 -16.68
N SER A 139 3.98 2.53 -17.89
CA SER A 139 3.15 3.66 -18.31
C SER A 139 1.66 3.35 -18.18
N ASP A 140 1.25 2.17 -18.64
CA ASP A 140 -0.12 1.66 -18.55
C ASP A 140 -0.55 1.46 -17.09
N LEU A 141 0.31 0.88 -16.25
CA LEU A 141 0.05 0.72 -14.81
C LEU A 141 -0.16 2.08 -14.11
N ILE A 142 0.71 3.05 -14.34
CA ILE A 142 0.59 4.39 -13.72
C ILE A 142 -0.72 5.03 -14.19
N GLN A 143 -1.04 4.91 -15.49
CA GLN A 143 -2.29 5.41 -16.03
C GLN A 143 -3.50 4.73 -15.37
N GLU A 144 -3.51 3.40 -15.26
CA GLU A 144 -4.58 2.63 -14.61
C GLU A 144 -4.77 2.99 -13.14
N MET A 145 -3.68 3.13 -12.37
CA MET A 145 -3.75 3.54 -10.96
C MET A 145 -4.26 4.97 -10.78
N LYS A 146 -4.05 5.85 -11.77
CA LYS A 146 -4.58 7.22 -11.77
C LYS A 146 -6.03 7.29 -12.29
N LEU A 147 -6.44 6.36 -13.15
CA LEU A 147 -7.81 6.26 -13.64
C LEU A 147 -8.73 5.82 -12.49
N ASN A 148 -9.91 6.42 -12.43
CA ASN A 148 -10.92 6.24 -11.36
C ASN A 148 -10.67 6.98 -10.04
N ILE A 149 -9.70 7.90 -9.97
CA ILE A 149 -9.60 8.83 -8.83
C ILE A 149 -10.60 9.98 -9.06
N ASP A 150 -11.57 10.17 -8.17
CA ASP A 150 -12.40 11.38 -8.18
C ASP A 150 -11.56 12.57 -7.71
N HIS A 151 -10.95 13.31 -8.64
CA HIS A 151 -10.04 14.42 -8.34
C HIS A 151 -10.65 15.59 -7.54
N ASN A 152 -11.94 15.55 -7.21
CA ASN A 152 -12.65 16.55 -6.41
C ASN A 152 -13.10 16.04 -5.02
N SER A 153 -12.90 14.77 -4.70
CA SER A 153 -13.25 14.20 -3.39
C SER A 153 -12.11 14.36 -2.38
N ILE A 154 -12.44 14.52 -1.10
CA ILE A 154 -11.46 14.49 0.01
C ILE A 154 -10.95 13.04 0.21
N ASP A 155 -11.79 12.06 -0.11
CA ASP A 155 -11.52 10.63 0.04
C ASP A 155 -10.58 10.10 -1.06
N SER A 156 -10.28 10.91 -2.08
CA SER A 156 -9.37 10.58 -3.18
C SER A 156 -7.98 11.20 -3.01
N GLY A 157 -7.69 11.77 -1.83
CA GLY A 157 -6.65 12.77 -1.56
C GLY A 157 -5.19 12.36 -1.72
N MET A 158 -4.87 11.37 -2.54
CA MET A 158 -3.53 10.88 -2.82
C MET A 158 -3.36 10.58 -4.31
N MET A 159 -2.28 11.09 -4.90
CA MET A 159 -1.92 10.77 -6.28
C MET A 159 -0.87 9.65 -6.32
N PHE A 160 -1.15 8.59 -7.08
CA PHE A 160 -0.15 7.57 -7.41
C PHE A 160 0.83 8.11 -8.45
N GLU A 161 2.13 8.11 -8.19
CA GLU A 161 3.13 8.75 -9.06
C GLU A 161 4.30 7.83 -9.46
N TRP A 162 4.90 8.11 -10.62
CA TRP A 162 6.28 7.69 -10.88
C TRP A 162 7.21 8.66 -10.15
N VAL A 163 8.04 8.14 -9.24
CA VAL A 163 8.96 8.94 -8.43
C VAL A 163 10.39 8.70 -8.91
N PRO A 164 11.08 9.68 -9.48
CA PRO A 164 12.50 9.55 -9.84
C PRO A 164 13.34 9.16 -8.62
N TYR A 165 14.26 8.21 -8.77
CA TYR A 165 15.02 7.65 -7.64
C TYR A 165 15.88 8.70 -6.90
N ASP A 166 16.36 9.71 -7.63
CA ASP A 166 17.12 10.83 -7.08
C ASP A 166 16.29 11.75 -6.17
N GLN A 167 14.98 11.53 -6.04
CA GLN A 167 14.11 12.21 -5.10
C GLN A 167 14.18 11.66 -3.68
N PHE A 168 14.83 10.51 -3.47
CA PHE A 168 14.96 9.86 -2.18
C PHE A 168 16.29 10.18 -1.50
N ASN A 169 16.21 10.72 -0.29
CA ASN A 169 17.34 10.95 0.61
C ASN A 169 17.25 10.04 1.85
N ASP A 170 18.35 9.94 2.60
CA ASP A 170 18.41 9.21 3.89
C ASP A 170 17.90 7.76 3.81
N ILE A 171 18.22 7.08 2.70
CA ILE A 171 17.81 5.70 2.44
C ILE A 171 18.50 4.77 3.44
N LYS A 172 17.71 4.05 4.25
CA LYS A 172 18.19 3.11 5.28
C LYS A 172 17.42 1.81 5.21
N GLU A 173 18.12 0.68 5.18
CA GLU A 173 17.47 -0.63 5.23
C GLU A 173 16.76 -0.80 6.59
N ILE A 174 15.49 -1.21 6.56
CA ILE A 174 14.67 -1.43 7.77
C ILE A 174 14.15 -2.87 7.87
N GLY A 175 14.25 -3.66 6.80
CA GLY A 175 13.87 -5.06 6.81
C GLY A 175 14.27 -5.77 5.52
N LYS A 176 14.55 -7.06 5.62
CA LYS A 176 14.92 -7.90 4.48
C LYS A 176 14.23 -9.24 4.57
N GLY A 177 13.43 -9.56 3.56
CA GLY A 177 12.75 -10.84 3.40
C GLY A 177 13.40 -11.71 2.33
N GLY A 178 12.73 -12.81 1.97
CA GLY A 178 13.20 -13.71 0.91
C GLY A 178 13.11 -13.12 -0.50
N PHE A 179 12.14 -12.23 -0.74
CA PHE A 179 11.82 -11.72 -2.08
C PHE A 179 12.00 -10.20 -2.23
N SER A 180 12.04 -9.47 -1.11
CA SER A 180 12.17 -8.03 -1.11
C SER A 180 13.03 -7.51 0.04
N THR A 181 13.65 -6.36 -0.18
CA THR A 181 14.26 -5.55 0.88
C THR A 181 13.47 -4.26 1.03
N VAL A 182 13.19 -3.85 2.26
CA VAL A 182 12.45 -2.64 2.59
C VAL A 182 13.41 -1.61 3.18
N TYR A 183 13.33 -0.38 2.68
CA TYR A 183 14.11 0.75 3.15
C TYR A 183 13.17 1.85 3.65
N SER A 184 13.60 2.65 4.63
CA SER A 184 13.00 3.97 4.89
C SER A 184 13.74 5.02 4.08
N ALA A 185 13.03 6.04 3.59
CA ALA A 185 13.64 7.19 2.91
C ALA A 185 12.84 8.48 3.15
N ILE A 186 13.45 9.62 2.85
CA ILE A 186 12.79 10.93 2.77
C ILE A 186 12.57 11.27 1.29
N TRP A 187 11.31 11.41 0.89
CA TRP A 187 10.94 11.91 -0.44
C TRP A 187 10.96 13.44 -0.43
N LYS A 188 11.94 14.04 -1.12
CA LYS A 188 12.19 15.51 -1.14
C LYS A 188 10.97 16.30 -1.59
N ASP A 189 10.47 16.04 -2.79
CA ASP A 189 9.28 16.71 -3.33
C ASP A 189 8.02 16.37 -2.51
N GLY A 190 7.98 15.14 -1.99
CA GLY A 190 6.93 14.66 -1.11
C GLY A 190 5.61 14.38 -1.82
N LEU A 191 4.68 13.87 -1.02
CA LEU A 191 3.38 13.40 -1.48
C LEU A 191 2.50 14.56 -1.97
N LEU A 192 1.85 14.38 -3.11
CA LEU A 192 0.82 15.29 -3.62
C LEU A 192 -0.57 14.86 -3.09
N SER A 193 -1.18 15.71 -2.26
CA SER A 193 -2.48 15.46 -1.63
C SER A 193 -3.48 16.59 -1.86
N TYR A 194 -4.78 16.28 -1.85
CA TYR A 194 -5.85 17.27 -1.96
C TYR A 194 -6.30 17.70 -0.57
N CYS A 195 -5.99 18.94 -0.18
CA CYS A 195 -6.23 19.42 1.19
C CYS A 195 -6.87 20.81 1.23
N ASN A 196 -7.61 21.10 2.30
CA ASN A 196 -8.08 22.45 2.58
C ASN A 196 -6.89 23.33 2.97
N ILE A 197 -6.68 24.41 2.22
CA ILE A 197 -5.64 25.41 2.46
C ILE A 197 -6.20 26.72 3.05
N GLY A 198 -7.51 26.80 3.27
CA GLY A 198 -8.17 27.97 3.85
C GLY A 198 -7.78 28.20 5.31
N LEU A 199 -7.68 29.47 5.69
CA LEU A 199 -7.57 29.90 7.10
C LEU A 199 -8.98 30.24 7.60
N GLY A 200 -9.48 29.55 8.62
CA GLY A 200 -10.81 29.78 9.19
C GLY A 200 -11.93 29.02 8.46
N MET A 201 -13.14 29.59 8.39
CA MET A 201 -14.35 28.92 7.87
C MET A 201 -14.44 28.81 6.33
N SER A 202 -13.44 29.28 5.57
CA SER A 202 -13.44 29.14 4.10
C SER A 202 -12.89 27.77 3.69
N LEU A 203 -13.70 26.96 3.02
CA LEU A 203 -13.24 25.74 2.38
C LEU A 203 -12.57 26.08 1.04
N ASP A 204 -11.24 26.13 0.99
CA ASP A 204 -10.47 26.30 -0.25
C ASP A 204 -9.60 25.06 -0.44
N TYR A 205 -10.11 24.07 -1.17
CA TYR A 205 -9.40 22.82 -1.40
C TYR A 205 -8.50 22.91 -2.63
N LYS A 206 -7.22 22.57 -2.46
CA LYS A 206 -6.25 22.52 -3.55
C LYS A 206 -5.29 21.36 -3.38
N TRP A 207 -4.72 20.93 -4.50
CA TRP A 207 -3.62 19.98 -4.49
C TRP A 207 -2.35 20.66 -3.96
N LYS A 208 -1.70 20.05 -2.97
CA LYS A 208 -0.50 20.55 -2.31
C LYS A 208 0.51 19.42 -2.15
N ARG A 209 1.80 19.74 -2.29
CA ARG A 209 2.89 18.81 -1.94
C ARG A 209 3.31 18.96 -0.49
N GLU A 210 3.42 17.84 0.20
CA GLU A 210 3.98 17.74 1.55
C GLU A 210 5.46 17.36 1.46
N SER A 211 6.32 18.36 1.25
CA SER A 211 7.76 18.12 1.07
C SER A 211 8.39 17.37 2.26
N ASN A 212 9.45 16.61 1.96
CA ASN A 212 10.14 15.75 2.93
C ASN A 212 9.23 14.70 3.59
N THR A 213 8.28 14.15 2.83
CA THR A 213 7.45 13.03 3.29
C THR A 213 8.34 11.81 3.57
N LYS A 214 8.20 11.20 4.74
CA LYS A 214 8.87 9.93 5.05
C LYS A 214 8.11 8.77 4.41
N VAL A 215 8.83 7.90 3.70
CA VAL A 215 8.24 6.78 2.94
C VAL A 215 8.97 5.47 3.21
N ALA A 216 8.29 4.36 2.97
CA ALA A 216 8.89 3.03 2.88
C ALA A 216 9.09 2.66 1.41
N LEU A 217 10.28 2.19 1.06
CA LEU A 217 10.65 1.72 -0.27
C LEU A 217 10.77 0.20 -0.24
N LYS A 218 9.80 -0.51 -0.82
CA LYS A 218 9.85 -1.97 -0.96
C LYS A 218 10.47 -2.31 -2.32
N CYS A 219 11.70 -2.80 -2.29
CA CYS A 219 12.47 -3.19 -3.48
C CYS A 219 12.31 -4.70 -3.70
N LEU A 220 11.69 -5.09 -4.81
CA LEU A 220 11.54 -6.50 -5.20
C LEU A 220 12.75 -6.96 -6.02
N HIS A 221 13.42 -7.99 -5.53
CA HIS A 221 14.62 -8.53 -6.17
C HIS A 221 14.31 -9.13 -7.54
N ASN A 222 15.12 -8.84 -8.55
CA ASN A 222 14.98 -9.35 -9.92
C ASN A 222 13.63 -9.00 -10.59
N SER A 223 13.02 -7.87 -10.20
CA SER A 223 11.69 -7.48 -10.69
C SER A 223 11.64 -7.19 -12.19
N GLN A 224 12.79 -7.01 -12.87
CA GLN A 224 12.84 -6.97 -14.33
C GLN A 224 12.46 -8.30 -14.99
N ASN A 225 12.79 -9.43 -14.36
CA ASN A 225 12.44 -10.76 -14.85
C ASN A 225 11.01 -11.17 -14.45
N PHE A 226 10.46 -10.50 -13.44
CA PHE A 226 9.15 -10.77 -12.82
C PHE A 226 8.27 -9.50 -12.81
N LEU A 227 8.21 -8.83 -13.97
CA LEU A 227 7.52 -7.56 -14.11
C LEU A 227 6.01 -7.71 -13.93
N ASP A 228 5.43 -8.81 -14.40
CA ASP A 228 3.99 -9.04 -14.28
C ASP A 228 3.61 -9.31 -12.82
N GLU A 229 4.44 -10.01 -12.05
CA GLU A 229 4.28 -10.18 -10.61
C GLU A 229 4.36 -8.84 -9.86
N PHE A 230 5.34 -7.98 -10.20
CA PHE A 230 5.44 -6.62 -9.65
C PHE A 230 4.17 -5.80 -9.94
N ILE A 231 3.72 -5.80 -11.19
CA ILE A 231 2.51 -5.07 -11.62
C ILE A 231 1.29 -5.58 -10.86
N ASN A 232 1.14 -6.90 -10.72
CA ASN A 232 0.02 -7.52 -10.01
C ASN A 232 0.02 -7.13 -8.53
N GLU A 233 1.19 -7.09 -7.87
CA GLU A 233 1.29 -6.63 -6.49
C GLU A 233 0.89 -5.15 -6.34
N VAL A 234 1.35 -4.27 -7.23
CA VAL A 234 0.95 -2.85 -7.21
C VAL A 234 -0.56 -2.70 -7.39
N LYS A 235 -1.16 -3.46 -8.31
CA LYS A 235 -2.60 -3.44 -8.59
C LYS A 235 -3.45 -4.02 -7.46
N ALA A 236 -2.87 -4.85 -6.59
CA ALA A 236 -3.57 -5.38 -5.43
C ALA A 236 -3.84 -4.29 -4.38
N TYR A 237 -3.04 -3.21 -4.36
CA TYR A 237 -3.30 -2.06 -3.52
C TYR A 237 -4.50 -1.24 -4.02
N PRO A 238 -5.30 -0.66 -3.11
CA PRO A 238 -6.31 0.32 -3.49
C PRO A 238 -5.70 1.52 -4.23
N ASN A 239 -6.37 1.94 -5.31
CA ASN A 239 -6.04 3.15 -6.06
C ASN A 239 -6.67 4.44 -5.48
N GLN A 240 -7.38 4.33 -4.37
CA GLN A 240 -8.00 5.44 -3.63
C GLN A 240 -7.65 5.30 -2.14
N LYS A 241 -7.82 6.38 -1.36
CA LYS A 241 -7.62 6.30 0.09
C LYS A 241 -8.65 5.34 0.67
N ILE A 242 -8.16 4.21 1.15
CA ILE A 242 -8.96 3.23 1.87
C ILE A 242 -8.36 3.09 3.26
N ASP A 243 -9.14 3.38 4.28
CA ASP A 243 -8.69 3.19 5.66
C ASP A 243 -8.37 1.72 5.94
N ASN A 244 -7.39 1.50 6.82
CA ASN A 244 -6.93 0.20 7.29
C ASN A 244 -6.26 -0.71 6.25
N ILE A 245 -5.90 -0.17 5.08
CA ILE A 245 -4.96 -0.80 4.15
C ILE A 245 -3.82 0.18 3.94
N LEU A 246 -2.57 -0.30 4.00
CA LEU A 246 -1.39 0.53 3.85
C LEU A 246 -1.41 1.21 2.48
N LYS A 247 -1.19 2.52 2.45
CA LYS A 247 -1.28 3.30 1.23
C LYS A 247 -0.05 3.09 0.35
N ILE A 248 -0.28 3.00 -0.96
CA ILE A 248 0.75 3.06 -1.99
C ILE A 248 0.76 4.45 -2.63
N TYR A 249 1.92 5.09 -2.63
CA TYR A 249 2.10 6.46 -3.13
C TYR A 249 2.58 6.47 -4.57
N GLY A 250 3.18 5.38 -5.03
CA GLY A 250 3.77 5.33 -6.35
C GLY A 250 4.76 4.21 -6.52
N ILE A 251 5.51 4.32 -7.60
CA ILE A 251 6.58 3.39 -7.97
C ILE A 251 7.83 4.16 -8.41
N SER A 252 8.97 3.50 -8.31
CA SER A 252 10.28 4.00 -8.74
C SER A 252 11.11 2.84 -9.30
N GLN A 253 12.34 3.12 -9.71
CA GLN A 253 13.29 2.12 -10.16
C GLN A 253 14.69 2.44 -9.67
N ASN A 254 15.37 1.44 -9.13
CA ASN A 254 16.76 1.56 -8.74
C ASN A 254 17.63 1.80 -10.00
N PRO A 255 18.42 2.89 -10.07
CA PRO A 255 19.18 3.21 -11.28
C PRO A 255 20.29 2.19 -11.57
N THR A 256 20.78 1.48 -10.55
CA THR A 256 21.88 0.51 -10.62
C THR A 256 21.38 -0.90 -10.91
N THR A 257 20.49 -1.44 -10.06
CA THR A 257 20.00 -2.83 -10.22
C THR A 257 18.89 -2.93 -11.26
N LYS A 258 18.27 -1.80 -11.63
CA LYS A 258 17.05 -1.71 -12.44
C LYS A 258 15.84 -2.36 -11.79
N ASP A 259 15.92 -2.82 -10.54
CA ASP A 259 14.75 -3.33 -9.83
C ASP A 259 13.72 -2.21 -9.62
N TYR A 260 12.46 -2.53 -9.85
CA TYR A 260 11.34 -1.66 -9.50
C TYR A 260 11.11 -1.63 -7.99
N ILE A 261 10.62 -0.49 -7.53
CA ILE A 261 10.45 -0.14 -6.13
C ILE A 261 9.02 0.34 -5.94
N MET A 262 8.32 -0.18 -4.94
CA MET A 262 7.08 0.41 -4.46
C MET A 262 7.36 1.49 -3.43
N VAL A 263 6.70 2.63 -3.57
CA VAL A 263 6.75 3.75 -2.62
C VAL A 263 5.49 3.67 -1.76
N LEU A 264 5.64 3.31 -0.49
CA LEU A 264 4.56 3.05 0.45
C LEU A 264 4.56 4.06 1.60
N GLU A 265 3.41 4.22 2.24
CA GLU A 265 3.30 4.92 3.53
C GLU A 265 4.25 4.31 4.56
N TYR A 266 5.02 5.15 5.24
CA TYR A 266 5.92 4.69 6.29
C TYR A 266 5.14 4.46 7.58
N ALA A 267 5.08 3.22 8.06
CA ALA A 267 4.41 2.89 9.32
C ALA A 267 5.31 3.15 10.53
N GLU A 268 5.17 4.31 11.19
CA GLU A 268 6.03 4.68 12.32
C GLU A 268 5.92 3.75 13.53
N GLY A 269 4.75 3.14 13.74
CA GLY A 269 4.52 2.18 14.81
C GLY A 269 5.20 0.82 14.57
N GLY A 270 5.62 0.54 13.34
CA GLY A 270 6.17 -0.74 12.92
C GLY A 270 5.09 -1.81 12.71
N ASP A 271 5.52 -3.07 12.63
CA ASP A 271 4.60 -4.22 12.56
C ASP A 271 3.95 -4.52 13.91
N PHE A 272 2.90 -5.33 13.90
CA PHE A 272 2.13 -5.61 15.11
C PHE A 272 2.93 -6.35 16.18
N ASN A 273 3.85 -7.24 15.80
CA ASN A 273 4.70 -7.91 16.78
C ASN A 273 5.59 -6.89 17.50
N SER A 274 6.20 -5.97 16.75
CA SER A 274 6.98 -4.86 17.29
C SER A 274 6.14 -3.91 18.15
N TYR A 275 4.91 -3.60 17.72
CA TYR A 275 3.98 -2.74 18.46
C TYR A 275 3.59 -3.36 19.81
N LEU A 276 3.21 -4.64 19.80
CA LEU A 276 2.81 -5.37 21.00
C LEU A 276 3.96 -5.44 22.01
N ASN A 277 5.18 -5.74 21.55
CA ASN A 277 6.37 -5.80 22.41
C ASN A 277 6.68 -4.45 23.09
N LYS A 278 6.47 -3.32 22.39
CA LYS A 278 6.71 -1.98 22.95
C LYS A 278 5.64 -1.53 23.94
N LYS A 279 4.39 -1.96 23.74
CA LYS A 279 3.22 -1.49 24.50
C LYS A 279 2.65 -2.54 25.46
N TYR A 280 3.33 -3.67 25.62
CA TYR A 280 2.82 -4.84 26.34
C TYR A 280 2.24 -4.53 27.73
N GLU A 281 2.91 -3.66 28.49
CA GLU A 281 2.49 -3.26 29.85
C GLU A 281 1.18 -2.45 29.89
N VAL A 282 0.79 -1.84 28.77
CA VAL A 282 -0.40 -0.96 28.66
C VAL A 282 -1.43 -1.55 27.69
N PHE A 283 -1.17 -2.73 27.12
CA PHE A 283 -2.05 -3.32 26.12
C PHE A 283 -3.27 -3.99 26.78
N ASP A 284 -4.37 -3.25 26.83
CA ASP A 284 -5.66 -3.71 27.35
C ASP A 284 -6.59 -4.21 26.24
N TRP A 285 -7.76 -4.70 26.66
CA TRP A 285 -8.78 -5.18 25.72
C TRP A 285 -9.30 -4.11 24.78
N PHE A 286 -9.39 -2.86 25.20
CA PHE A 286 -9.88 -1.80 24.35
C PHE A 286 -8.93 -1.54 23.18
N ASN A 287 -7.63 -1.46 23.45
CA ASN A 287 -6.60 -1.36 22.42
C ASN A 287 -6.56 -2.59 21.51
N GLY A 288 -6.68 -3.80 22.08
CA GLY A 288 -6.75 -5.04 21.30
C GLY A 288 -7.96 -5.08 20.37
N LEU A 289 -9.14 -4.68 20.84
CA LEU A 289 -10.34 -4.60 20.02
C LEU A 289 -10.24 -3.50 18.95
N ASN A 290 -9.61 -2.35 19.25
CA ASN A 290 -9.36 -1.31 18.25
C ASN A 290 -8.49 -1.84 17.10
N VAL A 291 -7.43 -2.60 17.40
CA VAL A 291 -6.60 -3.26 16.39
C VAL A 291 -7.44 -4.24 15.57
N LEU A 292 -8.28 -5.06 16.21
CA LEU A 292 -9.16 -6.01 15.50
C LEU A 292 -10.18 -5.30 14.60
N THR A 293 -10.80 -4.22 15.07
CA THR A 293 -11.75 -3.40 14.30
C THR A 293 -11.07 -2.83 13.05
N ASN A 294 -9.89 -2.23 13.20
CA ASN A 294 -9.10 -1.74 12.08
C ASN A 294 -8.74 -2.89 11.11
N THR A 295 -8.26 -4.00 11.64
CA THR A 295 -7.82 -5.15 10.86
C THR A 295 -8.98 -5.79 10.06
N ILE A 296 -10.15 -5.98 10.67
CA ILE A 296 -11.31 -6.57 9.99
C ILE A 296 -11.92 -5.60 8.98
N GLU A 297 -11.87 -4.29 9.23
CA GLU A 297 -12.30 -3.28 8.27
C GLU A 297 -11.47 -3.36 6.98
N GLY A 298 -10.13 -3.42 7.11
CA GLY A 298 -9.24 -3.61 5.96
C GLY A 298 -9.52 -4.94 5.23
N LEU A 299 -9.62 -6.05 5.98
CA LEU A 299 -9.81 -7.38 5.40
C LEU A 299 -11.16 -7.49 4.67
N ASN A 300 -12.22 -6.93 5.24
CA ASN A 300 -13.53 -6.91 4.63
C ASN A 300 -13.53 -6.17 3.29
N LYS A 301 -12.77 -5.08 3.16
CA LYS A 301 -12.62 -4.35 1.88
C LYS A 301 -11.85 -5.16 0.84
N ILE A 302 -10.85 -5.94 1.25
CA ILE A 302 -10.15 -6.89 0.36
C ILE A 302 -11.15 -7.96 -0.11
N HIS A 303 -11.93 -8.54 0.81
CA HIS A 303 -12.89 -9.59 0.49
C HIS A 303 -14.05 -9.13 -0.39
N GLN A 304 -14.54 -7.90 -0.20
CA GLN A 304 -15.56 -7.29 -1.08
C GLN A 304 -15.10 -7.15 -2.54
N LYS A 305 -13.79 -7.02 -2.79
CA LYS A 305 -13.19 -7.04 -4.13
C LYS A 305 -12.99 -8.45 -4.71
N GLN A 306 -13.52 -9.49 -4.05
CA GLN A 306 -13.34 -10.89 -4.41
C GLN A 306 -11.85 -11.30 -4.41
N MET A 307 -11.08 -10.73 -3.48
CA MET A 307 -9.66 -11.03 -3.28
C MET A 307 -9.45 -11.79 -1.97
N VAL A 308 -8.32 -12.49 -1.89
CA VAL A 308 -7.82 -13.22 -0.72
C VAL A 308 -6.39 -12.75 -0.45
N HIS A 309 -6.05 -12.43 0.79
CA HIS A 309 -4.73 -11.93 1.18
C HIS A 309 -3.65 -13.02 1.12
N ARG A 310 -4.00 -14.25 1.51
CA ARG A 310 -3.17 -15.48 1.46
C ARG A 310 -1.97 -15.54 2.41
N ASP A 311 -1.48 -14.41 2.89
CA ASP A 311 -0.41 -14.34 3.89
C ASP A 311 -0.78 -13.43 5.07
N PHE A 312 -1.94 -13.68 5.65
CA PHE A 312 -2.49 -12.82 6.68
C PHE A 312 -1.95 -13.20 8.07
N HIS A 313 -1.17 -12.33 8.69
CA HIS A 313 -0.60 -12.55 10.02
C HIS A 313 -0.16 -11.23 10.65
N ILE A 314 0.23 -11.27 11.94
CA ILE A 314 0.56 -10.05 12.68
C ILE A 314 1.75 -9.26 12.09
N GLY A 315 2.73 -9.95 11.50
CA GLY A 315 3.85 -9.30 10.78
C GLY A 315 3.43 -8.48 9.55
N ASN A 316 2.26 -8.75 8.96
CA ASN A 316 1.70 -8.00 7.82
C ASN A 316 0.65 -6.97 8.25
N ILE A 317 0.48 -6.75 9.56
CA ILE A 317 -0.31 -5.64 10.12
C ILE A 317 0.68 -4.57 10.60
N LEU A 318 0.62 -3.39 10.00
CA LEU A 318 1.49 -2.26 10.32
C LEU A 318 0.71 -1.13 11.00
N PHE A 319 1.40 -0.33 11.80
CA PHE A 319 0.83 0.76 12.57
C PHE A 319 1.29 2.11 12.00
N THR A 320 0.37 2.82 11.34
CA THR A 320 0.62 4.16 10.78
C THR A 320 0.17 5.23 11.76
N LYS A 321 0.86 6.36 11.80
CA LYS A 321 0.45 7.46 12.68
C LYS A 321 -0.87 8.06 12.20
N PHE A 322 -1.75 8.42 13.14
CA PHE A 322 -2.93 9.24 12.81
C PHE A 322 -2.46 10.53 12.13
N THR A 323 -2.93 10.76 10.91
CA THR A 323 -2.64 12.02 10.21
C THR A 323 -3.56 13.12 10.76
N LYS A 324 -3.17 14.40 10.62
CA LYS A 324 -4.03 15.53 10.99
C LYS A 324 -5.40 15.50 10.30
N PHE A 325 -5.52 14.77 9.19
CA PHE A 325 -6.77 14.57 8.45
C PHE A 325 -7.74 13.61 9.17
N ASP A 326 -7.20 12.67 9.95
CA ASP A 326 -8.00 11.69 10.70
C ASP A 326 -8.45 12.25 12.08
N GLN A 327 -7.89 13.41 12.49
CA GLN A 327 -8.20 14.07 13.77
C GLN A 327 -9.59 14.72 13.83
N TYR A 328 -10.28 14.94 12.70
CA TYR A 328 -11.62 15.53 12.71
C TYR A 328 -12.66 14.65 13.43
N TYR A 329 -12.39 13.36 13.58
CA TYR A 329 -13.27 12.39 14.25
C TYR A 329 -12.80 11.98 15.66
N ASN A 330 -11.65 12.47 16.13
CA ASN A 330 -11.09 12.12 17.44
C ASN A 330 -10.89 13.36 18.31
N GLU A 331 -11.99 13.86 18.89
CA GLU A 331 -11.97 14.80 20.03
C GLU A 331 -11.59 14.10 21.37
N ASN A 332 -11.06 12.88 21.29
CA ASN A 332 -10.66 12.09 22.46
C ASN A 332 -9.23 12.45 22.85
N ASN A 333 -9.06 13.13 23.99
CA ASN A 333 -7.78 13.31 24.67
C ASN A 333 -7.19 12.00 25.26
N GLU A 334 -7.49 10.84 24.67
CA GLU A 334 -6.85 9.57 25.00
C GLU A 334 -6.07 9.06 23.78
N SER A 335 -4.76 8.92 23.99
CA SER A 335 -3.70 8.80 22.99
C SER A 335 -3.71 7.46 22.23
N ILE A 336 -4.61 7.30 21.26
CA ILE A 336 -4.38 6.31 20.20
C ILE A 336 -3.47 6.97 19.17
N ASP A 337 -2.15 6.72 19.29
CA ASP A 337 -1.15 7.34 18.41
C ASP A 337 -1.13 6.74 16.99
N TYR A 338 -1.70 5.53 16.82
CA TYR A 338 -1.56 4.73 15.60
C TYR A 338 -2.86 4.04 15.15
N VAL A 339 -3.00 3.86 13.84
CA VAL A 339 -4.04 3.07 13.17
C VAL A 339 -3.42 1.79 12.63
N ALA A 340 -4.08 0.65 12.83
CA ALA A 340 -3.63 -0.61 12.24
C ALA A 340 -4.07 -0.71 10.76
N CYS A 341 -3.15 -1.12 9.91
CA CYS A 341 -3.33 -1.25 8.47
C CYS A 341 -2.79 -2.60 7.98
N ILE A 342 -3.53 -3.24 7.09
CA ILE A 342 -3.06 -4.42 6.36
C ILE A 342 -1.98 -3.99 5.35
N SER A 343 -0.90 -4.74 5.26
CA SER A 343 0.22 -4.51 4.36
C SER A 343 0.61 -5.80 3.62
N ASP A 344 1.61 -5.71 2.75
CA ASP A 344 2.13 -6.83 1.95
C ASP A 344 1.08 -7.54 1.07
N MET A 345 0.67 -6.83 0.02
CA MET A 345 -0.31 -7.34 -0.95
C MET A 345 0.32 -8.26 -2.02
N GLY A 346 1.59 -8.67 -1.87
CA GLY A 346 2.32 -9.42 -2.91
C GLY A 346 1.78 -10.82 -3.21
N LEU A 347 1.11 -11.44 -2.24
CA LEU A 347 0.42 -12.73 -2.42
C LEU A 347 -1.10 -12.57 -2.59
N CYS A 348 -1.60 -11.33 -2.58
CA CYS A 348 -3.02 -11.04 -2.66
C CYS A 348 -3.54 -11.26 -4.09
N LYS A 349 -4.56 -12.11 -4.24
CA LYS A 349 -5.09 -12.51 -5.56
C LYS A 349 -6.60 -12.64 -5.56
N LYS A 350 -7.19 -12.57 -6.76
CA LYS A 350 -8.61 -12.87 -6.97
C LYS A 350 -8.88 -14.37 -6.74
N ILE A 351 -10.09 -14.69 -6.31
CA ILE A 351 -10.51 -16.07 -6.01
C ILE A 351 -10.37 -16.99 -7.23
N ASP A 352 -10.62 -16.48 -8.44
CA ASP A 352 -10.60 -17.27 -9.68
C ASP A 352 -9.19 -17.54 -10.25
N ASP A 353 -8.13 -17.00 -9.61
CA ASP A 353 -6.75 -17.26 -10.00
C ASP A 353 -6.22 -18.54 -9.32
N ILE A 354 -6.63 -19.69 -9.89
CA ILE A 354 -6.50 -21.05 -9.33
C ILE A 354 -5.16 -21.72 -9.67
N ASN A 355 -4.30 -21.08 -10.47
CA ASN A 355 -3.10 -21.73 -11.04
C ASN A 355 -1.92 -21.90 -10.05
N GLU A 356 -2.09 -21.59 -8.77
CA GLU A 356 -1.00 -21.58 -7.81
C GLU A 356 -1.00 -22.83 -6.94
N THR A 357 0.01 -23.69 -7.17
CA THR A 357 0.26 -24.91 -6.38
C THR A 357 1.18 -24.66 -5.19
N SER A 358 1.77 -23.47 -5.11
CA SER A 358 2.70 -23.08 -4.06
C SER A 358 1.95 -22.55 -2.84
N ILE A 359 2.17 -23.18 -1.69
CA ILE A 359 1.62 -22.77 -0.40
C ILE A 359 2.67 -21.87 0.25
N TYR A 360 2.32 -20.61 0.45
CA TYR A 360 3.19 -19.62 1.09
C TYR A 360 2.58 -19.14 2.42
N GLY A 361 3.44 -18.78 3.34
CA GLY A 361 3.07 -17.97 4.50
C GLY A 361 3.67 -18.47 5.80
N VAL A 362 3.07 -18.06 6.91
CA VAL A 362 3.51 -18.42 8.26
C VAL A 362 2.69 -19.60 8.76
N MET A 363 3.29 -20.80 8.84
CA MET A 363 2.59 -22.08 9.06
C MET A 363 1.47 -22.06 10.13
N PRO A 364 1.67 -21.52 11.35
CA PRO A 364 0.59 -21.39 12.33
C PRO A 364 -0.66 -20.61 11.89
N TYR A 365 -0.52 -19.68 10.95
CA TYR A 365 -1.61 -18.86 10.40
C TYR A 365 -2.24 -19.49 9.15
N VAL A 366 -1.61 -20.50 8.53
CA VAL A 366 -2.14 -21.13 7.32
C VAL A 366 -3.24 -22.14 7.68
N ALA A 367 -4.41 -21.96 7.08
CA ALA A 367 -5.59 -22.77 7.34
C ALA A 367 -5.36 -24.26 6.98
N PRO A 368 -5.99 -25.21 7.70
CA PRO A 368 -5.74 -26.64 7.53
C PRO A 368 -6.06 -27.15 6.12
N GLU A 369 -7.13 -26.66 5.48
CA GLU A 369 -7.46 -27.02 4.10
C GLU A 369 -6.40 -26.57 3.10
N VAL A 370 -5.77 -25.42 3.34
CA VAL A 370 -4.69 -24.89 2.51
C VAL A 370 -3.42 -25.71 2.72
N LEU A 371 -3.09 -26.08 3.97
CA LEU A 371 -1.98 -26.98 4.26
C LEU A 371 -2.16 -28.36 3.60
N LYS A 372 -3.40 -28.82 3.41
CA LYS A 372 -3.72 -30.05 2.66
C LYS A 372 -3.58 -29.90 1.14
N GLY A 373 -3.34 -28.69 0.65
CA GLY A 373 -3.17 -28.40 -0.78
C GLY A 373 -4.43 -27.89 -1.48
N ASN A 374 -5.50 -27.60 -0.75
CA ASN A 374 -6.67 -26.93 -1.35
C ASN A 374 -6.35 -25.46 -1.66
N PRO A 375 -7.03 -24.85 -2.64
CA PRO A 375 -6.85 -23.44 -2.96
C PRO A 375 -7.15 -22.51 -1.77
N TYR A 376 -6.47 -21.36 -1.74
CA TYR A 376 -6.78 -20.30 -0.79
C TYR A 376 -8.19 -19.74 -1.03
N THR A 377 -8.94 -19.58 0.05
CA THR A 377 -10.27 -18.96 0.05
C THR A 377 -10.30 -17.80 1.04
N GLN A 378 -11.33 -16.96 0.98
CA GLN A 378 -11.55 -15.92 1.99
C GLN A 378 -11.66 -16.50 3.40
N ALA A 379 -12.23 -17.71 3.53
CA ALA A 379 -12.31 -18.42 4.81
C ALA A 379 -10.92 -18.77 5.39
N ALA A 380 -9.88 -18.91 4.55
CA ALA A 380 -8.50 -19.11 5.01
C ALA A 380 -7.91 -17.84 5.64
N ASP A 381 -8.24 -16.66 5.13
CA ASP A 381 -7.89 -15.39 5.79
C ASP A 381 -8.64 -15.25 7.14
N ILE A 382 -9.88 -15.74 7.23
CA ILE A 382 -10.64 -15.75 8.50
C ILE A 382 -10.00 -16.67 9.54
N TYR A 383 -9.50 -17.85 9.13
CA TYR A 383 -8.69 -18.71 10.00
C TYR A 383 -7.48 -17.96 10.55
N SER A 384 -6.78 -17.26 9.67
CA SER A 384 -5.64 -16.43 10.02
C SER A 384 -6.00 -15.32 11.01
N PHE A 385 -7.16 -14.68 10.82
CA PHE A 385 -7.71 -13.70 11.77
C PHE A 385 -7.96 -14.32 13.15
N GLY A 386 -8.45 -15.56 13.23
CA GLY A 386 -8.58 -16.31 14.48
C GLY A 386 -7.25 -16.47 15.22
N MET A 387 -6.15 -16.69 14.50
CA MET A 387 -4.81 -16.74 15.09
C MET A 387 -4.32 -15.35 15.57
N ILE A 388 -4.72 -14.27 14.90
CA ILE A 388 -4.44 -12.90 15.35
C ILE A 388 -5.21 -12.58 16.63
N MET A 389 -6.47 -13.02 16.73
CA MET A 389 -7.24 -12.94 17.98
C MET A 389 -6.54 -13.69 19.12
N TYR A 390 -5.97 -14.86 18.85
CA TYR A 390 -5.18 -15.60 19.85
C TYR A 390 -3.97 -14.79 20.35
N VAL A 391 -3.23 -14.13 19.46
CA VAL A 391 -2.11 -13.26 19.83
C VAL A 391 -2.58 -12.12 20.72
N ILE A 392 -3.68 -11.45 20.40
CA ILE A 392 -4.24 -10.37 21.23
C ILE A 392 -4.67 -10.87 22.61
N ALA A 393 -5.19 -12.10 22.66
CA ALA A 393 -5.65 -12.69 23.90
C ALA A 393 -4.51 -13.16 24.82
N THR A 394 -3.36 -13.54 24.28
CA THR A 394 -2.31 -14.19 25.08
C THR A 394 -0.99 -13.42 25.10
N GLY A 395 -0.84 -12.49 24.17
CA GLY A 395 0.43 -11.89 23.80
C GLY A 395 1.46 -12.88 23.24
N ARG A 396 1.04 -14.11 22.92
CA ARG A 396 1.92 -15.19 22.43
C ARG A 396 1.65 -15.48 20.97
N GLN A 397 2.71 -15.83 20.27
CA GLN A 397 2.60 -16.40 18.95
C GLN A 397 1.97 -17.81 19.02
N PRO A 398 1.12 -18.19 18.05
CA PRO A 398 0.54 -19.52 18.01
C PRO A 398 1.63 -20.58 17.80
N PHE A 399 1.58 -21.65 18.60
CA PHE A 399 2.51 -22.80 18.57
C PHE A 399 3.99 -22.45 18.81
N ALA A 400 4.26 -21.40 19.59
CA ALA A 400 5.62 -20.93 19.88
C ALA A 400 6.51 -21.97 20.59
N ASP A 401 5.91 -22.96 21.23
CA ASP A 401 6.56 -24.00 22.02
C ASP A 401 7.07 -25.19 21.19
N CYS A 402 6.86 -25.21 19.86
CA CYS A 402 7.24 -26.33 19.02
C CYS A 402 7.90 -25.94 17.69
N ALA A 403 8.52 -26.92 17.03
CA ALA A 403 9.10 -26.72 15.70
C ALA A 403 8.01 -26.51 14.64
N HIS A 404 8.21 -25.55 13.73
CA HIS A 404 7.34 -25.36 12.59
C HIS A 404 7.77 -26.28 11.44
N ASP A 405 7.43 -27.56 11.54
CA ASP A 405 7.81 -28.61 10.59
C ASP A 405 6.58 -29.38 10.06
N GLY A 406 6.82 -30.48 9.34
CA GLY A 406 5.74 -31.32 8.80
C GLY A 406 4.89 -31.98 9.88
N VAL A 407 5.41 -32.17 11.10
CA VAL A 407 4.65 -32.74 12.23
C VAL A 407 3.64 -31.73 12.73
N LEU A 408 4.03 -30.47 12.90
CA LEU A 408 3.09 -29.41 13.27
C LEU A 408 2.02 -29.23 12.19
N ALA A 409 2.42 -29.18 10.90
CA ALA A 409 1.47 -29.07 9.80
C ALA A 409 0.41 -30.19 9.82
N LEU A 410 0.82 -31.44 10.06
CA LEU A 410 -0.08 -32.58 10.21
C LEU A 410 -1.01 -32.43 11.44
N LYS A 411 -0.48 -32.00 12.59
CA LYS A 411 -1.28 -31.78 13.79
C LYS A 411 -2.34 -30.69 13.59
N ILE A 412 -2.00 -29.60 12.88
CA ILE A 412 -2.95 -28.52 12.52
C ILE A 412 -4.08 -29.07 11.64
N CYS A 413 -3.72 -29.86 10.63
CA CYS A 413 -4.67 -30.54 9.75
C CYS A 413 -5.60 -31.50 10.50
N ASN A 414 -5.11 -32.11 11.59
CA ASN A 414 -5.86 -32.99 12.48
C ASN A 414 -6.62 -32.25 13.61
N GLY A 415 -6.65 -30.92 13.57
CA GLY A 415 -7.49 -30.12 14.46
C GLY A 415 -6.80 -29.60 15.72
N ILE A 416 -5.48 -29.74 15.87
CA ILE A 416 -4.79 -29.08 17.01
C ILE A 416 -4.96 -27.56 16.89
N ARG A 417 -5.15 -26.89 18.03
CA ARG A 417 -5.21 -25.43 18.14
C ARG A 417 -4.42 -24.98 19.37
N PRO A 418 -3.93 -23.74 19.40
CA PRO A 418 -3.31 -23.18 20.60
C PRO A 418 -4.25 -23.19 21.80
N GLU A 419 -3.72 -23.51 22.98
CA GLU A 419 -4.51 -23.57 24.21
C GLU A 419 -4.88 -22.17 24.72
N ILE A 420 -6.15 -22.00 25.11
CA ILE A 420 -6.68 -20.79 25.73
C ILE A 420 -7.79 -21.15 26.73
N ASN A 421 -7.89 -20.39 27.82
CA ASN A 421 -8.94 -20.56 28.83
C ASN A 421 -9.67 -19.25 29.11
N ASP A 422 -10.82 -19.37 29.76
CA ASP A 422 -11.75 -18.29 30.10
C ASP A 422 -11.23 -17.33 31.18
N LYS A 423 -10.15 -17.67 31.89
CA LYS A 423 -9.47 -16.74 32.79
C LYS A 423 -8.67 -15.70 32.00
N ILE A 424 -8.03 -16.13 30.91
CA ILE A 424 -7.18 -15.27 30.08
C ILE A 424 -8.02 -14.44 29.10
N ALA A 425 -9.14 -14.98 28.58
CA ALA A 425 -9.98 -14.25 27.65
C ALA A 425 -11.49 -14.47 27.82
N PRO A 426 -12.32 -13.46 27.52
CA PRO A 426 -13.77 -13.56 27.62
C PRO A 426 -14.31 -14.76 26.87
N LYS A 427 -15.30 -15.44 27.44
CA LYS A 427 -15.93 -16.59 26.80
C LYS A 427 -16.49 -16.25 25.41
N CYS A 428 -17.19 -15.12 25.30
CA CYS A 428 -17.71 -14.65 24.01
C CYS A 428 -16.60 -14.42 22.96
N TYR A 429 -15.42 -13.98 23.39
CA TYR A 429 -14.25 -13.78 22.53
C TYR A 429 -13.65 -15.13 22.10
N ILE A 430 -13.49 -16.07 23.04
CA ILE A 430 -12.99 -17.42 22.77
C ILE A 430 -13.92 -18.15 21.80
N ASP A 431 -15.23 -18.05 21.98
CA ASP A 431 -16.22 -18.70 21.12
C ASP A 431 -16.14 -18.17 19.69
N LEU A 432 -16.02 -16.85 19.50
CA LEU A 432 -15.83 -16.25 18.17
C LEU A 432 -14.50 -16.65 17.54
N MET A 433 -13.40 -16.57 18.31
CA MET A 433 -12.08 -16.99 17.85
C MET A 433 -12.09 -18.45 17.40
N LYS A 434 -12.79 -19.31 18.16
CA LYS A 434 -12.94 -20.73 17.84
C LYS A 434 -13.74 -20.99 16.56
N ARG A 435 -14.75 -20.18 16.29
CA ARG A 435 -15.45 -20.21 15.00
C ARG A 435 -14.56 -19.76 13.85
N CYS A 436 -13.71 -18.77 14.04
CA CYS A 436 -12.80 -18.28 13.00
C CYS A 436 -11.79 -19.34 12.56
N TRP A 437 -11.22 -20.11 13.49
CA TRP A 437 -10.22 -21.13 13.18
C TRP A 437 -10.79 -22.57 13.05
N ASP A 438 -12.10 -22.71 12.80
CA ASP A 438 -12.75 -24.02 12.62
C ASP A 438 -12.05 -24.81 11.51
N SER A 439 -11.93 -26.14 11.67
CA SER A 439 -11.30 -26.99 10.65
C SER A 439 -12.10 -27.05 9.36
N ASN A 440 -13.43 -26.94 9.43
CA ASN A 440 -14.27 -26.79 8.26
C ASN A 440 -14.37 -25.30 7.88
N PRO A 441 -13.91 -24.87 6.69
CA PRO A 441 -14.02 -23.48 6.25
C PRO A 441 -15.47 -22.96 6.21
N ASP A 442 -16.46 -23.82 5.95
CA ASP A 442 -17.88 -23.42 5.86
C ASP A 442 -18.49 -23.03 7.21
N ASN A 443 -17.88 -23.45 8.32
CA ASN A 443 -18.31 -23.10 9.67
C ASN A 443 -17.80 -21.71 10.12
N ARG A 444 -16.84 -21.14 9.37
CA ARG A 444 -16.21 -19.87 9.72
C ARG A 444 -17.13 -18.72 9.31
N PRO A 445 -17.20 -17.64 10.10
CA PRO A 445 -17.95 -16.44 9.68
C PRO A 445 -17.29 -15.83 8.45
N ASN A 446 -18.07 -15.15 7.61
CA ASN A 446 -17.49 -14.28 6.58
C ASN A 446 -16.98 -12.96 7.19
N SER A 447 -16.28 -12.13 6.42
CA SER A 447 -15.70 -10.87 6.90
C SER A 447 -16.74 -9.87 7.42
N ILE A 448 -17.95 -9.87 6.85
CA ILE A 448 -19.04 -8.98 7.25
C ILE A 448 -19.58 -9.40 8.62
N GLU A 449 -19.91 -10.69 8.78
CA GLU A 449 -20.36 -11.24 10.06
C GLU A 449 -19.31 -11.05 11.16
N LEU A 450 -18.04 -11.34 10.85
CA LEU A 450 -16.95 -11.17 11.79
C LEU A 450 -16.80 -9.71 12.23
N LYS A 451 -16.90 -8.77 11.28
CA LYS A 451 -16.90 -7.33 11.58
C LYS A 451 -18.00 -6.96 12.56
N GLU A 452 -19.22 -7.43 12.35
CA GLU A 452 -20.34 -7.16 13.27
C GLU A 452 -20.09 -7.66 14.70
N PHE A 453 -19.47 -8.84 14.85
CA PHE A 453 -19.09 -9.34 16.18
C PHE A 453 -18.02 -8.49 16.84
N ILE A 454 -16.96 -8.12 16.10
CA ILE A 454 -15.87 -7.29 16.62
C ILE A 454 -16.35 -5.88 16.98
N ASP A 455 -17.18 -5.26 16.13
CA ASP A 455 -17.79 -3.96 16.39
C ASP A 455 -18.66 -3.99 17.65
N ARG A 456 -19.40 -5.09 17.87
CA ARG A 456 -20.19 -5.27 19.10
C ARG A 456 -19.30 -5.35 20.34
N PHE A 457 -18.18 -6.06 20.28
CA PHE A 457 -17.21 -6.10 21.39
C PHE A 457 -16.62 -4.72 21.66
N TYR A 458 -16.16 -4.02 20.62
CA TYR A 458 -15.58 -2.69 20.72
C TYR A 458 -16.58 -1.68 21.33
N ASN A 459 -17.80 -1.63 20.80
CA ASN A 459 -18.86 -0.74 21.27
C ASN A 459 -19.30 -1.03 22.71
N SER A 460 -19.17 -2.27 23.18
CA SER A 460 -19.44 -2.64 24.57
C SER A 460 -18.47 -1.95 25.54
N LEU A 461 -17.19 -1.85 25.16
CA LEU A 461 -16.15 -1.19 25.95
C LEU A 461 -16.09 0.32 25.75
N ASN A 462 -16.46 0.81 24.57
CA ASN A 462 -16.47 2.23 24.25
C ASN A 462 -17.45 3.00 25.16
N GLN A 463 -16.95 3.99 25.92
CA GLN A 463 -17.76 4.76 26.85
C GLN A 463 -18.75 5.70 26.14
N LYS A 464 -18.40 6.18 24.94
CA LYS A 464 -19.21 7.13 24.15
C LYS A 464 -20.29 6.45 23.30
N PHE A 465 -20.40 5.13 23.37
CA PHE A 465 -21.42 4.41 22.62
C PHE A 465 -22.76 4.48 23.36
N ASP A 466 -23.68 5.32 22.85
CA ASP A 466 -24.94 5.64 23.53
C ASP A 466 -26.02 4.55 23.38
N LYS A 467 -25.90 3.64 22.40
CA LYS A 467 -26.92 2.63 22.07
C LYS A 467 -26.64 1.28 22.74
N LYS A 468 -26.31 1.27 24.04
CA LYS A 468 -26.02 0.02 24.76
C LYS A 468 -27.28 -0.74 25.11
N GLU A 469 -27.33 -1.98 24.64
CA GLU A 469 -28.36 -2.95 24.99
C GLU A 469 -27.84 -3.93 26.06
N GLN A 470 -28.71 -4.79 26.60
CA GLN A 470 -28.35 -5.78 27.61
C GLN A 470 -27.12 -6.62 27.23
N ILE A 471 -27.05 -7.08 25.97
CA ILE A 471 -25.91 -7.85 25.45
C ILE A 471 -24.57 -7.10 25.59
N HIS A 472 -24.56 -5.78 25.47
CA HIS A 472 -23.35 -4.97 25.61
C HIS A 472 -22.85 -4.95 27.06
N HIS A 473 -23.78 -4.97 28.03
CA HIS A 473 -23.43 -5.07 29.44
C HIS A 473 -22.86 -6.44 29.79
N GLU A 474 -23.48 -7.51 29.28
CA GLU A 474 -23.00 -8.89 29.47
C GLU A 474 -21.59 -9.10 28.88
N ILE A 475 -21.35 -8.57 27.68
CA ILE A 475 -20.02 -8.57 27.06
C ILE A 475 -19.04 -7.77 27.93
N LYS A 476 -19.38 -6.53 28.30
CA LYS A 476 -18.49 -5.66 29.10
C LYS A 476 -18.07 -6.32 30.41
N ILE A 477 -18.97 -7.04 31.08
CA ILE A 477 -18.65 -7.77 32.32
C ILE A 477 -17.54 -8.79 32.07
N GLN A 478 -17.67 -9.67 31.07
CA GLN A 478 -16.65 -10.70 30.77
C GLN A 478 -15.28 -10.09 30.43
N PHE A 479 -15.27 -8.98 29.67
CA PHE A 479 -14.04 -8.27 29.33
C PHE A 479 -13.39 -7.62 30.55
N ASN A 480 -14.17 -7.01 31.45
CA ASN A 480 -13.65 -6.43 32.69
C ASN A 480 -13.07 -7.50 33.62
N GLU A 481 -13.76 -8.62 33.83
CA GLU A 481 -13.29 -9.72 34.70
C GLU A 481 -11.93 -10.25 34.24
N THR A 482 -11.80 -10.51 32.94
CA THR A 482 -10.53 -11.00 32.38
C THR A 482 -9.45 -9.94 32.33
N GLN A 483 -9.80 -8.65 32.17
CA GLN A 483 -8.85 -7.55 32.27
C GLN A 483 -8.22 -7.47 33.67
N GLU A 484 -9.03 -7.59 34.73
CA GLU A 484 -8.53 -7.57 36.11
C GLU A 484 -7.66 -8.80 36.39
N TYR A 485 -8.08 -9.99 35.96
CA TYR A 485 -7.26 -11.20 36.08
C TYR A 485 -5.88 -11.05 35.41
N ARG A 486 -5.83 -10.45 34.20
CA ARG A 486 -4.57 -10.18 33.48
C ARG A 486 -3.66 -9.21 34.23
N LYS A 487 -4.22 -8.17 34.85
CA LYS A 487 -3.46 -7.20 35.65
C LYS A 487 -2.84 -7.87 36.88
N GLU A 488 -3.63 -8.67 37.60
CA GLU A 488 -3.16 -9.40 38.79
C GLU A 488 -2.10 -10.45 38.46
N ASN A 489 -2.19 -11.08 37.29
CA ASN A 489 -1.31 -12.18 36.87
C ASN A 489 -0.28 -11.76 35.81
N PHE A 490 0.01 -10.46 35.70
CA PHE A 490 0.85 -9.89 34.63
C PHE A 490 2.21 -10.59 34.48
N LEU A 491 2.93 -10.81 35.59
CA LEU A 491 4.25 -11.45 35.58
C LEU A 491 4.20 -12.90 35.08
N LEU A 492 3.17 -13.65 35.46
CA LEU A 492 2.96 -15.03 35.00
C LEU A 492 2.70 -15.06 33.48
N ILE A 493 1.90 -14.14 32.97
CA ILE A 493 1.59 -14.06 31.54
C ILE A 493 2.84 -13.65 30.75
N LYS A 494 3.61 -12.66 31.25
CA LYS A 494 4.85 -12.16 30.65
C LYS A 494 5.94 -13.25 30.59
N ASN A 495 6.17 -13.99 31.67
CA ASN A 495 7.23 -15.01 31.70
C ASN A 495 6.97 -16.15 30.70
N ASN A 496 5.70 -16.52 30.51
CA ASN A 496 5.33 -17.56 29.56
C ASN A 496 5.43 -17.14 28.07
N GLN A 497 5.84 -15.90 27.77
CA GLN A 497 6.12 -15.44 26.40
C GLN A 497 7.57 -15.67 25.97
N LEU A 498 8.48 -15.97 26.91
CA LEU A 498 9.92 -15.94 26.68
C LEU A 498 10.47 -17.21 25.99
N ASP A 499 9.76 -18.33 26.06
CA ASP A 499 10.24 -19.60 25.53
C ASP A 499 9.67 -19.86 24.13
N THR A 500 10.34 -19.31 23.11
CA THR A 500 10.07 -19.68 21.71
C THR A 500 11.03 -20.78 21.29
N HIS A 501 10.50 -21.88 20.77
CA HIS A 501 11.27 -22.97 20.22
C HIS A 501 12.17 -22.46 19.07
N THR A 502 13.43 -22.88 19.03
CA THR A 502 14.42 -22.35 18.08
C THR A 502 14.09 -22.62 16.61
N GLN A 503 13.22 -23.60 16.34
CA GLN A 503 12.71 -23.94 15.02
C GLN A 503 11.29 -23.41 14.75
N ALA A 504 10.74 -22.57 15.63
CA ALA A 504 9.53 -21.82 15.36
C ALA A 504 9.88 -20.61 14.47
N ILE A 505 9.22 -20.51 13.31
CA ILE A 505 9.50 -19.50 12.28
C ILE A 505 8.22 -18.73 11.98
N TYR A 506 8.25 -17.42 12.25
CA TYR A 506 7.13 -16.48 12.08
C TYR A 506 7.29 -15.53 10.90
N THR A 507 8.15 -15.89 9.95
CA THR A 507 8.34 -15.19 8.68
C THR A 507 7.81 -16.04 7.54
N SER A 508 7.15 -15.41 6.57
CA SER A 508 6.55 -16.08 5.42
C SER A 508 7.58 -16.86 4.61
N ARG A 509 7.24 -18.10 4.24
CA ARG A 509 8.10 -19.00 3.46
C ARG A 509 7.26 -19.99 2.64
N LEU A 510 7.91 -20.64 1.67
CA LEU A 510 7.31 -21.75 0.94
C LEU A 510 7.11 -22.95 1.88
N LEU A 511 5.90 -23.49 1.94
CA LEU A 511 5.52 -24.57 2.84
C LEU A 511 5.35 -25.93 2.15
N ASN A 512 5.43 -26.00 0.82
CA ASN A 512 5.22 -27.22 0.04
C ASN A 512 6.06 -28.42 0.51
N SER A 513 7.29 -28.20 0.99
CA SER A 513 8.13 -29.28 1.52
C SER A 513 7.54 -29.96 2.76
N PHE A 514 6.75 -29.23 3.56
CA PHE A 514 6.11 -29.74 4.77
C PHE A 514 4.74 -30.37 4.47
N THR A 515 4.11 -30.01 3.34
CA THR A 515 2.75 -30.42 2.99
C THR A 515 2.67 -31.56 1.97
N LYS A 516 3.74 -31.79 1.19
CA LYS A 516 3.78 -32.74 0.05
C LYS A 516 3.26 -34.16 0.32
N ASN A 517 3.35 -34.63 1.56
CA ASN A 517 2.91 -35.98 1.93
C ASN A 517 1.65 -36.00 2.81
N LEU A 518 1.07 -34.85 3.19
CA LEU A 518 -0.06 -34.80 4.12
C LEU A 518 -1.30 -35.52 3.58
N SER A 519 -1.61 -35.33 2.29
CA SER A 519 -2.74 -35.98 1.63
C SER A 519 -2.63 -37.52 1.60
N LYS A 520 -1.41 -38.06 1.58
CA LYS A 520 -1.17 -39.52 1.60
C LYS A 520 -1.43 -40.15 2.96
N TYR A 521 -1.45 -39.36 4.03
CA TYR A 521 -1.66 -39.88 5.39
C TYR A 521 -3.15 -39.92 5.75
N GLU A 522 -4.02 -39.09 5.14
CA GLU A 522 -5.48 -39.14 5.37
C GLU A 522 -6.09 -40.46 4.89
N ASP A 523 -5.61 -41.03 3.77
CA ASP A 523 -6.10 -42.31 3.23
C ASP A 523 -5.78 -43.51 4.15
N ASN A 524 -4.72 -43.43 4.95
CA ASN A 524 -4.31 -44.52 5.85
C ASN A 524 -5.07 -44.51 7.20
N PHE A 525 -5.62 -43.36 7.63
CA PHE A 525 -6.39 -43.28 8.86
C PHE A 525 -7.83 -43.79 8.70
N ASN A 526 -8.39 -43.71 7.49
CA ASN A 526 -9.74 -44.22 7.22
C ASN A 526 -9.82 -45.75 7.08
N ASN A 527 -8.68 -46.46 7.00
CA ASN A 527 -8.66 -47.91 6.73
C ASN A 527 -7.84 -48.77 7.70
N SER A 528 -7.34 -48.25 8.82
CA SER A 528 -6.72 -49.10 9.83
C SER A 528 -6.68 -48.48 11.22
N THR A 529 -7.32 -49.14 12.18
CA THR A 529 -6.82 -49.16 13.56
C THR A 529 -5.40 -49.74 13.52
N VAL A 530 -4.40 -48.99 14.00
CA VAL A 530 -3.21 -49.48 14.76
C VAL A 530 -2.09 -48.42 14.84
N GLU A 531 -1.61 -48.25 16.08
CA GLU A 531 -0.31 -47.78 16.59
C GLU A 531 0.40 -46.56 15.97
N ILE A 532 0.63 -45.57 16.85
CA ILE A 532 1.60 -44.50 16.69
C ILE A 532 2.99 -45.12 16.48
N ILE A 533 3.45 -45.17 15.23
CA ILE A 533 4.84 -45.48 14.93
C ILE A 533 5.67 -44.23 15.23
N ASP A 534 6.47 -44.32 16.29
CA ASP A 534 7.48 -43.36 16.68
C ASP A 534 8.48 -43.13 15.52
N PHE A 535 8.46 -41.91 14.98
CA PHE A 535 9.28 -41.48 13.84
C PHE A 535 10.77 -41.33 14.16
N THR A 536 11.17 -41.41 15.43
CA THR A 536 12.60 -41.41 15.82
C THR A 536 13.32 -42.68 15.32
N SER A 537 12.62 -43.80 15.20
CA SER A 537 13.22 -45.10 14.80
C SER A 537 13.62 -45.17 13.33
N LYS A 538 12.84 -44.58 12.41
CA LYS A 538 13.14 -44.59 10.97
C LYS A 538 14.31 -43.68 10.61
N PHE A 539 14.47 -42.56 11.31
CA PHE A 539 15.62 -41.68 11.14
C PHE A 539 16.91 -42.36 11.64
N ALA A 540 16.85 -43.06 12.78
CA ALA A 540 17.97 -43.87 13.27
C ALA A 540 18.36 -44.99 12.30
N PHE A 541 17.38 -45.63 11.65
CA PHE A 541 17.63 -46.68 10.65
C PHE A 541 18.30 -46.14 9.37
N PHE A 542 17.88 -44.96 8.90
CA PHE A 542 18.53 -44.28 7.78
C PHE A 542 19.96 -43.81 8.13
N LEU A 543 20.18 -43.35 9.36
CA LEU A 543 21.52 -42.99 9.84
C LEU A 543 22.45 -44.22 9.92
N LEU A 544 21.93 -45.37 10.39
CA LEU A 544 22.66 -46.64 10.43
C LEU A 544 23.00 -47.17 9.03
N LEU A 545 22.13 -47.00 8.05
CA LEU A 545 22.39 -47.34 6.65
C LEU A 545 23.46 -46.43 6.03
N LEU A 546 23.43 -45.13 6.32
CA LEU A 546 24.46 -44.18 5.87
C LEU A 546 25.82 -44.48 6.50
N VAL A 547 25.87 -44.80 7.80
CA VAL A 547 27.11 -45.20 8.49
C VAL A 547 27.66 -46.51 7.90
N ARG A 548 26.81 -47.53 7.65
CA ARG A 548 27.24 -48.76 6.98
C ARG A 548 27.76 -48.50 5.56
N TYR A 549 27.11 -47.64 4.79
CA TYR A 549 27.54 -47.29 3.44
C TYR A 549 28.90 -46.57 3.45
N PHE A 550 29.14 -45.66 4.39
CA PHE A 550 30.44 -45.00 4.57
C PHE A 550 31.53 -45.96 5.04
N CYS A 551 31.23 -46.90 5.94
CA CYS A 551 32.19 -47.93 6.34
C CYS A 551 32.58 -48.85 5.17
N ILE A 552 31.63 -49.24 4.33
CA ILE A 552 31.89 -50.06 3.13
C ILE A 552 32.77 -49.28 2.14
N LEU A 553 32.49 -48.01 1.90
CA LEU A 553 33.32 -47.15 1.03
C LEU A 553 34.74 -46.97 1.57
N LEU A 554 34.92 -46.79 2.89
CA LEU A 554 36.24 -46.72 3.53
C LEU A 554 37.00 -48.05 3.43
N THR A 555 36.31 -49.18 3.50
CA THR A 555 36.93 -50.50 3.38
C THR A 555 37.38 -50.76 1.93
N ILE A 556 36.53 -50.41 0.96
CA ILE A 556 36.88 -50.51 -0.48
C ILE A 556 38.04 -49.57 -0.85
N TYR A 557 38.08 -48.36 -0.27
CA TYR A 557 39.17 -47.40 -0.48
C TYR A 557 40.51 -47.85 0.17
N SER A 558 40.45 -48.66 1.22
CA SER A 558 41.64 -49.20 1.89
C SER A 558 42.23 -50.39 1.13
N PHE A 559 41.41 -51.16 0.42
CA PHE A 559 41.86 -52.28 -0.42
C PHE A 559 42.38 -51.87 -1.80
N SER A 560 42.06 -50.65 -2.29
CA SER A 560 42.58 -50.14 -3.57
C SER A 560 43.95 -49.45 -3.46
N LYS A 561 44.55 -49.44 -2.26
CA LYS A 561 45.87 -48.86 -1.95
C LYS A 561 46.91 -49.88 -1.45
N LEU A 562 46.61 -51.17 -1.55
CA LEU A 562 47.52 -52.29 -1.22
C LEU A 562 48.03 -52.98 -2.47
#